data_AF-S3BIQ3-F1
#
_entry.id   AF-S3BIQ3-F1
#
_cell.length_a   1.000
_cell.length_b   1.000
_cell.length_c   1.000
_cell.angle_alpha   90.00
_cell.angle_beta   90.00
_cell.angle_gamma   90.00
#
_symmetry.space_group_name_H-M   'P 1'
#
loop_
_entity.id
_entity.type
_entity.pdbx_description
1 polymer ?
#
loop_
_entity_poly.entity_id
_entity_poly.type
_entity_poly.pdbx_seq_one_letter_code
_entity_poly.pdbx_strand_id
1 'polypeptide(L)'
;MALISYRKNSYTRGWYIKFLNFSIIEYRINFEKQKGIFHVFGLPLFFTNVKVKTVEKYADAVFRFFPNHDLYVCCYSGAGEVYQLALRLQKYVNDSCKKNPCIICTNKKLEQVFRMAIRDNIPIYVLHDLRCQFIDTSFERNGKTIFVPLNRIYFTAVEQKILSGNSHYFDCLLSHLGKLSKEKSAVSRSVSGTVKEIRKKYPKIAFLSPEADTLKELPFEYWHSIVIFLKSEGYQVFLNAMNSKYDLLDVTQTKELSYQEAVELCSQSDLLLGLRSGFVELALFNGAPKAIVIYNNFRDTCVTKLTAKQALNGFTLKKMPICNSSNVTEVLFEDYDDPYSLFSLVANK
;
A
#
# COMPACT_ATOMS: atom_id res chain seq x y z
N MET A 1 11.92 -44.47 10.56
CA MET A 1 10.74 -43.63 10.85
C MET A 1 10.64 -42.55 9.79
N ALA A 2 9.57 -42.53 9.01
CA ALA A 2 9.35 -41.51 7.98
C ALA A 2 8.54 -40.34 8.57
N LEU A 3 9.03 -39.12 8.42
CA LEU A 3 8.39 -37.93 8.96
C LEU A 3 7.92 -37.03 7.81
N ILE A 4 6.61 -36.79 7.73
CA ILE A 4 6.04 -35.77 6.83
C ILE A 4 6.12 -34.43 7.55
N SER A 5 6.67 -33.43 6.86
CA SER A 5 6.82 -32.10 7.43
C SER A 5 6.50 -31.03 6.41
N TYR A 6 5.93 -29.93 6.91
CA TYR A 6 5.41 -28.84 6.10
C TYR A 6 6.22 -27.58 6.35
N ARG A 7 6.51 -26.82 5.29
CA ARG A 7 7.08 -25.47 5.36
C ARG A 7 6.12 -24.51 4.67
N LYS A 8 5.82 -23.41 5.34
CA LYS A 8 4.95 -22.36 4.81
C LYS A 8 5.52 -21.01 5.21
N ASN A 9 5.70 -20.13 4.23
CA ASN A 9 5.78 -18.69 4.43
C ASN A 9 4.87 -18.00 3.40
N SER A 10 4.90 -16.67 3.34
CA SER A 10 4.02 -15.87 2.49
C SER A 10 4.18 -16.15 0.99
N TYR A 11 5.36 -16.62 0.55
CA TYR A 11 5.74 -16.74 -0.87
C TYR A 11 6.08 -18.17 -1.29
N THR A 12 6.28 -19.07 -0.34
CA THR A 12 6.64 -20.47 -0.57
C THR A 12 5.84 -21.41 0.32
N ARG A 13 5.41 -22.52 -0.27
CA ARG A 13 4.81 -23.64 0.46
C ARG A 13 5.47 -24.90 -0.02
N GLY A 14 5.82 -25.77 0.90
CA GLY A 14 6.36 -27.07 0.55
C GLY A 14 6.04 -28.11 1.60
N TRP A 15 6.16 -29.35 1.18
CA TRP A 15 6.14 -30.50 2.05
C TRP A 15 7.29 -31.41 1.67
N TYR A 16 7.82 -32.13 2.65
CA TYR A 16 8.92 -33.05 2.45
C TYR A 16 8.72 -34.29 3.32
N ILE A 17 9.10 -35.43 2.76
CA ILE A 17 9.12 -36.73 3.44
C ILE A 17 10.58 -37.02 3.78
N LYS A 18 10.85 -37.12 5.08
CA LYS A 18 12.18 -37.43 5.61
C LYS A 18 12.28 -38.88 6.03
N PHE A 19 13.44 -39.47 5.82
CA PHE A 19 13.85 -40.71 6.46
C PHE A 19 15.24 -40.51 7.06
N LEU A 20 15.41 -40.80 8.36
CA LEU A 20 16.67 -40.61 9.08
C LEU A 20 17.29 -39.22 8.84
N ASN A 21 16.46 -38.16 8.90
CA ASN A 21 16.81 -36.75 8.65
C ASN A 21 17.15 -36.35 7.20
N PHE A 22 17.22 -37.29 6.25
CA PHE A 22 17.37 -36.99 4.83
C PHE A 22 16.02 -36.78 4.16
N SER A 23 15.86 -35.69 3.40
CA SER A 23 14.68 -35.47 2.57
C SER A 23 14.72 -36.38 1.34
N ILE A 24 13.89 -37.41 1.33
CA ILE A 24 13.77 -38.34 0.19
C ILE A 24 12.90 -37.70 -0.89
N ILE A 25 11.78 -37.10 -0.50
CA ILE A 25 10.86 -36.44 -1.42
C ILE A 25 10.62 -35.03 -0.91
N GLU A 26 10.64 -34.07 -1.81
CA GLU A 26 10.34 -32.69 -1.48
C GLU A 26 9.60 -31.99 -2.61
N TYR A 27 8.41 -31.47 -2.32
CA TYR A 27 7.73 -30.56 -3.21
C TYR A 27 7.77 -29.15 -2.65
N ARG A 28 8.33 -28.21 -3.43
CA ARG A 28 8.35 -26.78 -3.10
C ARG A 28 7.59 -26.00 -4.16
N ILE A 29 6.62 -25.22 -3.74
CA ILE A 29 5.98 -24.18 -4.55
C ILE A 29 6.62 -22.85 -4.19
N ASN A 30 7.06 -22.12 -5.21
CA ASN A 30 7.35 -20.71 -5.13
C ASN A 30 6.25 -19.95 -5.89
N PHE A 31 5.39 -19.25 -5.15
CA PHE A 31 4.28 -18.49 -5.71
C PHE A 31 4.77 -17.24 -6.46
N GLU A 32 5.86 -16.62 -6.03
CA GLU A 32 6.44 -15.49 -6.75
C GLU A 32 6.94 -15.88 -8.14
N LYS A 33 7.61 -17.02 -8.25
CA LYS A 33 8.10 -17.59 -9.51
C LYS A 33 7.03 -18.36 -10.27
N GLN A 34 5.84 -18.56 -9.69
CA GLN A 34 4.76 -19.39 -10.23
C GLN A 34 5.21 -20.80 -10.63
N LYS A 35 6.20 -21.34 -9.89
CA LYS A 35 6.84 -22.62 -10.17
C LYS A 35 6.79 -23.52 -8.94
N GLY A 36 6.29 -24.73 -9.14
CA GLY A 36 6.48 -25.85 -8.23
C GLY A 36 7.64 -26.72 -8.71
N ILE A 37 8.46 -27.19 -7.79
CA ILE A 37 9.59 -28.08 -8.06
C ILE A 37 9.44 -29.30 -7.16
N PHE A 38 9.38 -30.47 -7.77
CA PHE A 38 9.40 -31.75 -7.09
C PHE A 38 10.81 -32.31 -7.13
N HIS A 39 11.36 -32.62 -5.97
CA HIS A 39 12.68 -33.20 -5.80
C HIS A 39 12.57 -34.62 -5.26
N VAL A 40 13.48 -35.48 -5.71
CA VAL A 40 13.72 -36.80 -5.13
C VAL A 40 15.21 -36.92 -4.83
N PHE A 41 15.55 -37.29 -3.60
CA PHE A 41 16.91 -37.26 -3.07
C PHE A 41 17.65 -35.94 -3.34
N GLY A 42 16.93 -34.81 -3.26
CA GLY A 42 17.47 -33.48 -3.52
C GLY A 42 17.60 -33.08 -5.00
N LEU A 43 17.37 -33.99 -5.94
CA LEU A 43 17.43 -33.71 -7.39
C LEU A 43 16.07 -33.24 -7.92
N PRO A 44 15.98 -32.12 -8.64
CA PRO A 44 14.73 -31.63 -9.22
C PRO A 44 14.29 -32.53 -10.39
N LEU A 45 13.15 -33.21 -10.25
CA LEU A 45 12.61 -34.11 -11.26
C LEU A 45 11.48 -33.49 -12.09
N PHE A 46 10.58 -32.72 -11.45
CA PHE A 46 9.42 -32.16 -12.14
C PHE A 46 9.21 -30.69 -11.80
N PHE A 47 8.92 -29.91 -12.84
CA PHE A 47 8.54 -28.51 -12.74
C PHE A 47 7.06 -28.39 -13.09
N THR A 48 6.27 -27.82 -12.18
CA THR A 48 4.85 -27.57 -12.41
C THR A 48 4.61 -26.08 -12.45
N ASN A 49 3.91 -25.60 -13.48
CA ASN A 49 3.35 -24.24 -13.45
C ASN A 49 2.18 -24.23 -12.45
N VAL A 50 2.31 -23.47 -11.36
CA VAL A 50 1.30 -23.43 -10.30
C VAL A 50 0.33 -22.27 -10.42
N LYS A 51 0.40 -21.49 -11.51
CA LYS A 51 -0.43 -20.30 -11.71
C LYS A 51 -1.91 -20.65 -11.70
N VAL A 52 -2.32 -21.57 -12.57
CA VAL A 52 -3.72 -22.04 -12.66
C VAL A 52 -4.21 -22.50 -11.28
N LYS A 53 -3.46 -23.40 -10.63
CA LYS A 53 -3.79 -23.91 -9.29
C LYS A 53 -3.83 -22.82 -8.21
N THR A 54 -3.04 -21.76 -8.34
CA THR A 54 -3.03 -20.63 -7.39
C THR A 54 -4.28 -19.79 -7.56
N VAL A 55 -4.66 -19.48 -8.80
CA VAL A 55 -5.88 -18.77 -9.17
C VAL A 55 -7.11 -19.56 -8.72
N GLU A 56 -7.17 -20.86 -9.04
CA GLU A 56 -8.26 -21.76 -8.63
C GLU A 56 -8.44 -21.78 -7.11
N LYS A 57 -7.37 -22.03 -6.36
CA LYS A 57 -7.45 -22.09 -4.90
C LYS A 57 -7.75 -20.74 -4.24
N TYR A 58 -7.50 -19.62 -4.91
CA TYR A 58 -7.93 -18.31 -4.43
C TYR A 58 -9.43 -18.14 -4.69
N ALA A 59 -9.88 -18.45 -5.92
CA ALA A 59 -11.30 -18.40 -6.28
C ALA A 59 -12.16 -19.29 -5.37
N ASP A 60 -11.73 -20.54 -5.13
CA ASP A 60 -12.42 -21.47 -4.24
C ASP A 60 -12.54 -20.91 -2.81
N ALA A 61 -11.48 -20.25 -2.32
CA ALA A 61 -11.50 -19.63 -1.00
C ALA A 61 -12.50 -18.46 -0.94
N VAL A 62 -12.43 -17.56 -1.92
CA VAL A 62 -13.34 -16.41 -2.02
C VAL A 62 -14.80 -16.86 -2.11
N PHE A 63 -15.12 -17.81 -3.00
CA PHE A 63 -16.48 -18.29 -3.18
C PHE A 63 -17.00 -19.07 -1.97
N ARG A 64 -16.13 -19.76 -1.24
CA ARG A 64 -16.50 -20.45 -0.01
C ARG A 64 -16.78 -19.49 1.14
N PHE A 65 -15.96 -18.46 1.32
CA PHE A 65 -16.11 -17.51 2.43
C PHE A 65 -17.18 -16.45 2.17
N PHE A 66 -17.43 -16.11 0.89
CA PHE A 66 -18.31 -15.01 0.50
C PHE A 66 -19.32 -15.44 -0.58
N PRO A 67 -20.09 -16.53 -0.39
CA PRO A 67 -20.83 -17.21 -1.47
C PRO A 67 -21.96 -16.38 -2.09
N ASN A 68 -22.48 -15.36 -1.40
CA ASN A 68 -23.66 -14.60 -1.82
C ASN A 68 -23.36 -13.49 -2.84
N HIS A 69 -22.09 -13.31 -3.21
CA HIS A 69 -21.64 -12.28 -4.15
C HIS A 69 -21.42 -12.83 -5.56
N ASP A 70 -21.57 -11.97 -6.56
CA ASP A 70 -21.39 -12.28 -7.98
C ASP A 70 -20.28 -11.46 -8.66
N LEU A 71 -19.80 -10.40 -8.00
CA LEU A 71 -18.59 -9.66 -8.37
C LEU A 71 -17.67 -9.49 -7.16
N TYR A 72 -16.40 -9.85 -7.33
CA TYR A 72 -15.36 -9.77 -6.30
C TYR A 72 -14.22 -8.89 -6.79
N VAL A 73 -14.13 -7.67 -6.27
CA VAL A 73 -13.03 -6.74 -6.55
C VAL A 73 -11.93 -6.97 -5.52
N CYS A 74 -10.87 -7.68 -5.89
CA CYS A 74 -9.82 -8.08 -4.95
C CYS A 74 -8.63 -7.13 -5.02
N CYS A 75 -8.17 -6.64 -3.86
CA CYS A 75 -7.11 -5.63 -3.75
C CYS A 75 -6.05 -6.03 -2.72
N TYR A 76 -4.77 -5.92 -3.10
CA TYR A 76 -3.67 -6.42 -2.28
C TYR A 76 -2.63 -5.38 -1.82
N SER A 77 -2.39 -4.30 -2.57
CA SER A 77 -1.37 -3.32 -2.24
C SER A 77 -1.60 -1.96 -2.91
N GLY A 78 -0.82 -0.96 -2.49
CA GLY A 78 -0.80 0.40 -3.04
C GLY A 78 -1.91 1.28 -2.48
N ALA A 79 -1.75 1.83 -1.27
CA ALA A 79 -2.81 2.62 -0.64
C ALA A 79 -3.21 3.86 -1.48
N GLY A 80 -2.26 4.51 -2.15
CA GLY A 80 -2.53 5.62 -3.06
C GLY A 80 -3.29 5.19 -4.31
N GLU A 81 -2.81 4.14 -4.98
CA GLU A 81 -3.47 3.57 -6.16
C GLU A 81 -4.86 3.01 -5.85
N VAL A 82 -5.01 2.33 -4.70
CA VAL A 82 -6.29 1.80 -4.23
C VAL A 82 -7.27 2.92 -3.93
N TYR A 83 -6.82 4.05 -3.36
CA TYR A 83 -7.70 5.20 -3.18
C TYR A 83 -8.18 5.77 -4.51
N GLN A 84 -7.28 5.92 -5.48
CA GLN A 84 -7.64 6.36 -6.84
C GLN A 84 -8.58 5.39 -7.56
N LEU A 85 -8.37 4.08 -7.37
CA LEU A 85 -9.31 3.06 -7.82
C LEU A 85 -10.67 3.24 -7.13
N ALA A 86 -10.70 3.38 -5.81
CA ALA A 86 -11.91 3.49 -5.02
C ALA A 86 -12.79 4.67 -5.46
N LEU A 87 -12.18 5.82 -5.78
CA LEU A 87 -12.86 6.99 -6.32
C LEU A 87 -13.56 6.76 -7.67
N ARG A 88 -13.19 5.70 -8.41
CA ARG A 88 -13.72 5.36 -9.74
C ARG A 88 -14.51 4.05 -9.75
N LEU A 89 -14.31 3.22 -8.73
CA LEU A 89 -14.83 1.86 -8.68
C LEU A 89 -16.37 1.83 -8.68
N GLN A 90 -17.01 2.82 -8.07
CA GLN A 90 -18.47 2.89 -7.98
C GLN A 90 -19.13 2.82 -9.37
N LYS A 91 -18.60 3.57 -10.34
CA LYS A 91 -19.15 3.58 -11.70
C LYS A 91 -19.00 2.22 -12.36
N TYR A 92 -17.81 1.61 -12.27
CA TYR A 92 -17.60 0.27 -12.79
C TYR A 92 -18.56 -0.76 -12.19
N VAL A 93 -18.77 -0.71 -10.87
CA VAL A 93 -19.69 -1.62 -10.20
C VAL A 93 -21.11 -1.45 -10.74
N ASN A 94 -21.58 -0.21 -10.90
CA ASN A 94 -22.89 0.09 -11.47
C ASN A 94 -23.00 -0.38 -12.93
N ASP A 95 -21.94 -0.23 -13.74
CA ASP A 95 -21.91 -0.61 -15.15
C ASP A 95 -21.77 -2.13 -15.36
N SER A 96 -21.34 -2.88 -14.33
CA SER A 96 -21.06 -4.32 -14.44
C SER A 96 -22.30 -5.22 -14.60
N CYS A 97 -23.51 -4.68 -14.38
CA CYS A 97 -24.78 -5.42 -14.31
C CYS A 97 -24.82 -6.55 -13.25
N LYS A 98 -23.81 -6.65 -12.38
CA LYS A 98 -23.75 -7.63 -11.28
C LYS A 98 -24.58 -7.12 -10.10
N LYS A 99 -25.33 -8.03 -9.48
CA LYS A 99 -26.36 -7.70 -8.48
C LYS A 99 -25.77 -7.53 -7.09
N ASN A 100 -24.77 -8.33 -6.73
CA ASN A 100 -24.23 -8.42 -5.37
C ASN A 100 -22.69 -8.23 -5.37
N PRO A 101 -22.18 -7.05 -5.73
CA PRO A 101 -20.75 -6.76 -5.72
C PRO A 101 -20.17 -6.76 -4.30
N CYS A 102 -18.90 -7.12 -4.16
CA CYS A 102 -18.13 -6.95 -2.93
C CYS A 102 -16.67 -6.62 -3.22
N ILE A 103 -15.99 -6.06 -2.21
CA ILE A 103 -14.57 -5.74 -2.25
C ILE A 103 -13.84 -6.63 -1.25
N ILE A 104 -12.78 -7.29 -1.71
CA ILE A 104 -11.94 -8.17 -0.90
C ILE A 104 -10.57 -7.52 -0.72
N CYS A 105 -10.28 -7.06 0.50
CA CYS A 105 -9.01 -6.45 0.87
C CYS A 105 -8.10 -7.48 1.55
N THR A 106 -6.80 -7.43 1.26
CA THR A 106 -5.84 -8.33 1.95
C THR A 106 -5.47 -7.90 3.37
N ASN A 107 -5.86 -6.69 3.78
CA ASN A 107 -5.58 -6.14 5.10
C ASN A 107 -6.57 -5.02 5.46
N LYS A 108 -6.60 -4.67 6.76
CA LYS A 108 -7.48 -3.65 7.34
C LYS A 108 -7.15 -2.21 6.90
N LYS A 109 -5.91 -1.95 6.45
CA LYS A 109 -5.50 -0.64 5.89
C LYS A 109 -6.28 -0.37 4.60
N LEU A 110 -6.30 -1.32 3.67
CA LEU A 110 -7.02 -1.19 2.40
C LEU A 110 -8.54 -1.11 2.60
N GLU A 111 -9.09 -1.86 3.57
CA GLU A 111 -10.50 -1.75 3.94
C GLU A 111 -10.86 -0.31 4.32
N GLN A 112 -10.06 0.32 5.19
CA GLN A 112 -10.28 1.71 5.60
C GLN A 112 -10.12 2.70 4.43
N VAL A 113 -9.14 2.48 3.53
CA VAL A 113 -8.98 3.31 2.32
C VAL A 113 -10.24 3.27 1.44
N PHE A 114 -10.84 2.10 1.24
CA PHE A 114 -12.10 2.00 0.49
C PHE A 114 -13.25 2.70 1.20
N ARG A 115 -13.37 2.54 2.53
CA ARG A 115 -14.41 3.22 3.33
C ARG A 115 -14.31 4.74 3.26
N MET A 116 -13.11 5.29 3.03
CA MET A 116 -12.93 6.73 2.86
C MET A 116 -13.47 7.27 1.52
N ALA A 117 -13.63 6.43 0.49
CA ALA A 117 -13.93 6.88 -0.87
C ALA A 117 -15.28 6.37 -1.42
N ILE A 118 -15.74 5.20 -0.97
CA ILE A 118 -16.99 4.58 -1.43
C ILE A 118 -18.14 5.03 -0.55
N ARG A 119 -19.20 5.57 -1.18
CA ARG A 119 -20.40 6.06 -0.49
C ARG A 119 -21.44 4.97 -0.26
N ASP A 120 -21.53 4.00 -1.17
CA ASP A 120 -22.56 2.97 -1.14
C ASP A 120 -22.17 1.81 -0.23
N ASN A 121 -23.18 1.08 0.24
CA ASN A 121 -23.03 -0.16 1.03
C ASN A 121 -22.51 -1.33 0.19
N ILE A 122 -21.46 -1.13 -0.63
CA ILE A 122 -20.72 -2.25 -1.22
C ILE A 122 -20.04 -2.97 -0.05
N PRO A 123 -20.33 -4.25 0.22
CA PRO A 123 -19.69 -4.97 1.31
C PRO A 123 -18.18 -5.07 1.09
N ILE A 124 -17.41 -4.72 2.13
CA ILE A 124 -15.95 -4.78 2.13
C ILE A 124 -15.52 -5.81 3.17
N TYR A 125 -14.74 -6.80 2.74
CA TYR A 125 -14.23 -7.86 3.59
C TYR A 125 -12.71 -7.88 3.61
N VAL A 126 -12.14 -8.40 4.70
CA VAL A 126 -10.71 -8.67 4.81
C VAL A 126 -10.46 -10.17 4.66
N LEU A 127 -9.66 -10.54 3.67
CA LEU A 127 -9.15 -11.89 3.47
C LEU A 127 -7.63 -11.81 3.35
N HIS A 128 -6.90 -12.24 4.38
CA HIS A 128 -5.44 -12.24 4.43
C HIS A 128 -4.81 -13.29 3.49
N ASP A 129 -4.99 -13.10 2.19
CA ASP A 129 -4.56 -14.01 1.14
C ASP A 129 -3.97 -13.25 -0.04
N LEU A 130 -2.63 -13.20 -0.08
CA LEU A 130 -1.87 -12.50 -1.10
C LEU A 130 -1.87 -13.22 -2.46
N ARG A 131 -2.55 -14.36 -2.63
CA ARG A 131 -2.59 -15.07 -3.92
C ARG A 131 -3.33 -14.28 -5.00
N CYS A 132 -4.22 -13.37 -4.64
CA CYS A 132 -4.92 -12.49 -5.60
C CYS A 132 -3.97 -11.69 -6.48
N GLN A 133 -2.77 -11.33 -5.99
CA GLN A 133 -1.80 -10.56 -6.77
C GLN A 133 -1.33 -11.26 -8.06
N PHE A 134 -1.51 -12.59 -8.13
CA PHE A 134 -1.11 -13.43 -9.27
C PHE A 134 -2.24 -13.72 -10.25
N ILE A 135 -3.40 -13.08 -10.06
CA ILE A 135 -4.52 -13.12 -10.98
C ILE A 135 -4.31 -12.03 -12.02
N ASP A 136 -3.80 -12.44 -13.18
CA ASP A 136 -3.35 -11.53 -14.23
C ASP A 136 -4.50 -10.90 -15.03
N THR A 137 -5.62 -11.60 -15.11
CA THR A 137 -6.81 -11.17 -15.85
C THR A 137 -8.07 -11.51 -15.05
N SER A 138 -9.07 -10.65 -15.17
CA SER A 138 -10.41 -10.94 -14.67
C SER A 138 -10.94 -12.22 -15.30
N PHE A 139 -11.68 -13.01 -14.55
CA PHE A 139 -12.31 -14.21 -15.06
C PHE A 139 -13.67 -14.44 -14.41
N GLU A 140 -14.52 -15.21 -15.09
CA GLU A 140 -15.81 -15.65 -14.59
C GLU A 140 -15.80 -17.17 -14.38
N ARG A 141 -16.46 -17.61 -13.30
CA ARG A 141 -16.68 -19.02 -12.99
C ARG A 141 -18.01 -19.17 -12.27
N ASN A 142 -18.89 -20.03 -12.79
CA ASN A 142 -20.22 -20.28 -12.21
C ASN A 142 -21.04 -18.98 -12.01
N GLY A 143 -21.01 -18.07 -12.99
CA GLY A 143 -21.68 -16.77 -12.93
C GLY A 143 -21.02 -15.72 -12.01
N LYS A 144 -19.94 -16.09 -11.30
CA LYS A 144 -19.20 -15.24 -10.37
C LYS A 144 -17.94 -14.68 -11.03
N THR A 145 -17.73 -13.38 -10.94
CA THR A 145 -16.59 -12.68 -11.56
C THR A 145 -15.56 -12.28 -10.51
N ILE A 146 -14.30 -12.70 -10.68
CA ILE A 146 -13.18 -12.19 -9.90
C ILE A 146 -12.44 -11.15 -10.73
N PHE A 147 -12.32 -9.95 -10.18
CA PHE A 147 -11.62 -8.82 -10.76
C PHE A 147 -10.49 -8.36 -9.86
N VAL A 148 -9.27 -8.31 -10.39
CA VAL A 148 -8.08 -7.80 -9.67
C VAL A 148 -7.50 -6.62 -10.45
N PRO A 149 -8.01 -5.40 -10.24
CA PRO A 149 -7.63 -4.23 -11.05
C PRO A 149 -6.16 -3.87 -10.92
N LEU A 150 -5.61 -3.96 -9.71
CA LEU A 150 -4.22 -3.60 -9.41
C LEU A 150 -3.47 -4.89 -9.06
N ASN A 151 -3.14 -5.68 -10.07
CA ASN A 151 -2.40 -6.94 -9.93
C ASN A 151 -0.89 -6.74 -10.10
N ARG A 152 -0.09 -7.80 -9.89
CA ARG A 152 1.37 -7.72 -10.00
C ARG A 152 1.86 -7.27 -11.38
N ILE A 153 1.19 -7.70 -12.46
CA ILE A 153 1.56 -7.31 -13.83
C ILE A 153 1.43 -5.81 -14.00
N TYR A 154 0.34 -5.21 -13.51
CA TYR A 154 0.14 -3.77 -13.53
C TYR A 154 1.31 -3.04 -12.83
N PHE A 155 1.60 -3.38 -11.57
CA PHE A 155 2.69 -2.70 -10.84
C PHE A 155 4.05 -2.88 -11.51
N THR A 156 4.36 -4.09 -11.98
CA THR A 156 5.61 -4.37 -12.70
C THR A 156 5.72 -3.51 -13.96
N ALA A 157 4.64 -3.42 -14.75
CA ALA A 157 4.62 -2.62 -15.96
C ALA A 157 4.80 -1.12 -15.68
N VAL A 158 4.17 -0.59 -14.61
CA VAL A 158 4.34 0.80 -14.18
C VAL A 158 5.78 1.08 -13.79
N GLU A 159 6.36 0.23 -12.93
CA GLU A 159 7.74 0.39 -12.46
C GLU A 159 8.75 0.34 -13.62
N GLN A 160 8.57 -0.54 -14.60
CA GLN A 160 9.43 -0.61 -15.80
C GLN A 160 9.32 0.64 -16.69
N LYS A 161 8.11 1.22 -16.81
CA LYS A 161 7.92 2.48 -17.53
C LYS A 161 8.59 3.67 -16.81
N ILE A 162 8.54 3.68 -15.48
CA ILE A 162 9.24 4.68 -14.66
C ILE A 162 10.76 4.51 -14.80
N LEU A 163 11.25 3.27 -14.75
CA LEU A 163 12.66 2.93 -14.89
C LEU A 163 13.22 3.41 -16.24
N SER A 164 12.45 3.28 -17.32
CA SER A 164 12.82 3.80 -18.64
C SER A 164 12.65 5.33 -18.80
N GLY A 165 12.28 6.03 -17.73
CA GLY A 165 12.21 7.50 -17.68
C GLY A 165 10.97 8.12 -18.33
N ASN A 166 10.01 7.30 -18.77
CA ASN A 166 8.98 7.74 -19.71
C ASN A 166 7.58 7.86 -19.10
N SER A 167 7.42 7.75 -17.77
CA SER A 167 6.08 7.71 -17.19
C SER A 167 6.01 8.13 -15.73
N HIS A 168 4.81 8.57 -15.35
CA HIS A 168 4.39 8.76 -13.98
C HIS A 168 3.34 7.70 -13.62
N TYR A 169 3.35 7.21 -12.38
CA TYR A 169 2.47 6.11 -11.97
C TYR A 169 0.98 6.47 -12.12
N PHE A 170 0.62 7.72 -11.83
CA PHE A 170 -0.77 8.17 -11.90
C PHE A 170 -1.30 8.21 -13.33
N ASP A 171 -0.47 8.61 -14.31
CA ASP A 171 -0.87 8.59 -15.71
C ASP A 171 -1.07 7.15 -16.19
N CYS A 172 -0.17 6.25 -15.77
CA CYS A 172 -0.33 4.82 -16.03
C CYS A 172 -1.58 4.25 -15.38
N LEU A 173 -1.88 4.67 -14.14
CA LEU A 173 -3.09 4.28 -13.43
C LEU A 173 -4.33 4.76 -14.17
N LEU A 174 -4.42 6.03 -14.54
CA LEU A 174 -5.59 6.55 -15.28
C LEU A 174 -5.77 5.86 -16.64
N SER A 175 -4.68 5.57 -17.34
CA SER A 175 -4.73 4.81 -18.59
C SER A 175 -5.23 3.38 -18.36
N HIS A 176 -4.72 2.70 -17.34
CA HIS A 176 -5.10 1.34 -16.97
C HIS A 176 -6.56 1.25 -16.49
N LEU A 177 -6.97 2.20 -15.66
CA LEU A 177 -8.34 2.35 -15.18
C LEU A 177 -9.25 3.01 -16.23
N GLY A 178 -8.78 3.37 -17.42
CA GLY A 178 -9.54 4.13 -18.43
C GLY A 178 -10.84 3.46 -18.89
N LYS A 179 -11.04 2.18 -18.57
CA LYS A 179 -12.29 1.43 -18.75
C LYS A 179 -13.30 1.58 -17.59
N LEU A 180 -12.89 2.12 -16.44
CA LEU A 180 -13.62 2.20 -15.16
C LEU A 180 -14.22 3.59 -14.90
N SER A 181 -14.28 4.45 -15.92
CA SER A 181 -14.63 5.89 -15.87
C SER A 181 -13.51 6.83 -15.40
N LYS A 182 -13.48 8.02 -16.02
CA LYS A 182 -12.64 9.17 -15.61
C LYS A 182 -13.26 9.97 -14.47
N GLU A 183 -14.56 9.83 -14.26
CA GLU A 183 -15.33 10.56 -13.24
C GLU A 183 -15.01 10.06 -11.84
N LYS A 184 -14.85 10.98 -10.89
CA LYS A 184 -14.62 10.69 -9.48
C LYS A 184 -15.94 10.75 -8.72
N SER A 185 -16.18 9.81 -7.81
CA SER A 185 -17.22 9.99 -6.80
C SER A 185 -16.89 11.20 -5.94
N ALA A 186 -17.89 12.01 -5.60
CA ALA A 186 -17.71 13.04 -4.59
C ALA A 186 -17.38 12.36 -3.25
N VAL A 187 -16.48 12.90 -2.43
CA VAL A 187 -16.16 12.33 -1.11
C VAL A 187 -16.90 13.15 -0.06
N SER A 188 -17.73 12.49 0.76
CA SER A 188 -18.36 13.13 1.92
C SER A 188 -17.33 13.12 3.06
N ARG A 189 -16.95 14.29 3.57
CA ARG A 189 -15.95 14.43 4.63
C ARG A 189 -16.64 14.68 5.96
N SER A 190 -16.96 13.62 6.70
CA SER A 190 -17.32 13.75 8.11
C SER A 190 -16.05 13.76 8.95
N VAL A 191 -15.86 14.83 9.73
CA VAL A 191 -14.72 14.95 10.64
C VAL A 191 -14.98 14.11 11.89
N SER A 192 -14.07 13.18 12.24
CA SER A 192 -14.18 12.34 13.44
C SER A 192 -14.22 13.19 14.72
N GLY A 193 -15.02 12.76 15.71
CA GLY A 193 -15.05 13.39 17.04
C GLY A 193 -13.66 13.40 17.69
N THR A 194 -12.94 12.29 17.61
CA THR A 194 -11.56 12.14 18.10
C THR A 194 -10.63 13.20 17.52
N VAL A 195 -10.69 13.41 16.20
CA VAL A 195 -9.83 14.38 15.50
C VAL A 195 -10.16 15.80 15.91
N LYS A 196 -11.45 16.13 16.08
CA LYS A 196 -11.88 17.45 16.59
C LYS A 196 -11.32 17.74 17.98
N GLU A 197 -11.38 16.77 18.87
CA GLU A 197 -10.86 16.92 20.24
C GLU A 197 -9.35 17.14 20.25
N ILE A 198 -8.61 16.36 19.45
CA ILE A 198 -7.16 16.52 19.30
C ILE A 198 -6.82 17.92 18.78
N ARG A 199 -7.49 18.39 17.73
CA ARG A 199 -7.25 19.74 17.17
C ARG A 199 -7.64 20.86 18.13
N LYS A 200 -8.66 20.66 18.96
CA LYS A 200 -9.01 21.62 20.02
C LYS A 200 -7.93 21.68 21.10
N LYS A 201 -7.30 20.55 21.43
CA LYS A 201 -6.26 20.46 22.45
C LYS A 201 -4.92 21.03 21.98
N TYR A 202 -4.55 20.79 20.72
CA TYR A 202 -3.24 21.17 20.20
C TYR A 202 -3.37 22.14 19.01
N PRO A 203 -3.06 23.43 19.20
CA PRO A 203 -3.25 24.44 18.16
C PRO A 203 -2.22 24.33 17.03
N LYS A 204 -1.03 23.75 17.30
CA LYS A 204 0.07 23.62 16.35
C LYS A 204 0.53 22.16 16.31
N ILE A 205 0.25 21.46 15.21
CA ILE A 205 0.54 20.04 15.03
C ILE A 205 1.50 19.82 13.87
N ALA A 206 2.58 19.09 14.12
CA ALA A 206 3.41 18.50 13.08
C ALA A 206 3.14 17.00 13.02
N PHE A 207 3.00 16.46 11.82
CA PHE A 207 2.71 15.06 11.58
C PHE A 207 3.89 14.42 10.85
N LEU A 208 4.47 13.38 11.46
CA LEU A 208 5.60 12.64 10.92
C LEU A 208 5.15 11.30 10.35
N SER A 209 5.63 10.96 9.15
CA SER A 209 5.39 9.68 8.49
C SER A 209 6.72 9.06 8.02
N PRO A 210 7.50 8.45 8.92
CA PRO A 210 8.84 7.94 8.62
C PRO A 210 8.86 6.61 7.87
N GLU A 211 7.69 5.98 7.67
CA GLU A 211 7.56 4.67 7.04
C GLU A 211 6.95 4.78 5.64
N ALA A 212 7.50 3.99 4.72
CA ALA A 212 6.94 3.74 3.40
C ALA A 212 7.16 2.27 3.02
N ASP A 213 6.17 1.67 2.37
CA ASP A 213 6.22 0.26 1.92
C ASP A 213 7.29 0.06 0.83
N THR A 214 7.59 1.10 0.04
CA THR A 214 8.48 1.02 -1.15
C THR A 214 9.85 1.67 -0.96
N LEU A 215 9.96 2.73 -0.15
CA LEU A 215 11.23 3.47 0.04
C LEU A 215 12.07 2.91 1.18
N LYS A 216 13.40 2.99 1.05
CA LYS A 216 14.35 2.68 2.13
C LYS A 216 14.07 3.57 3.34
N GLU A 217 14.13 2.95 4.51
CA GLU A 217 14.02 3.66 5.78
C GLU A 217 15.22 4.58 5.96
N LEU A 218 14.97 5.76 6.53
CA LEU A 218 16.03 6.65 6.97
C LEU A 218 16.51 6.24 8.37
N PRO A 219 17.73 6.64 8.77
CA PRO A 219 18.26 6.41 10.11
C PRO A 219 17.32 6.92 11.20
N PHE A 220 17.29 6.24 12.35
CA PHE A 220 16.49 6.68 13.50
C PHE A 220 16.90 8.09 13.97
N GLU A 221 18.20 8.35 14.03
CA GLU A 221 18.81 9.64 14.41
C GLU A 221 18.35 10.81 13.53
N TYR A 222 18.07 10.55 12.25
CA TYR A 222 17.54 11.57 11.35
C TYR A 222 16.16 12.06 11.81
N TRP A 223 15.27 11.11 12.13
CA TRP A 223 13.93 11.42 12.64
C TRP A 223 13.97 11.99 14.05
N HIS A 224 14.88 11.52 14.90
CA HIS A 224 15.05 12.04 16.24
C HIS A 224 15.44 13.53 16.24
N SER A 225 16.40 13.93 15.39
CA SER A 225 16.77 15.33 15.22
C SER A 225 15.60 16.21 14.73
N ILE A 226 14.80 15.70 13.78
CA ILE A 226 13.59 16.40 13.31
C ILE A 226 12.58 16.59 14.45
N VAL A 227 12.35 15.57 15.28
CA VAL A 227 11.43 15.66 16.43
C VAL A 227 11.88 16.74 17.40
N ILE A 228 13.17 16.78 17.76
CA ILE A 228 13.74 17.78 18.67
C ILE A 228 13.47 19.19 18.12
N PHE A 229 13.78 19.42 16.85
CA PHE A 229 13.56 20.72 16.21
C PHE A 229 12.09 21.13 16.16
N LEU A 230 11.20 20.22 15.77
CA LEU A 230 9.77 20.53 15.71
C LEU A 230 9.21 20.87 17.10
N LYS A 231 9.68 20.19 18.14
CA LYS A 231 9.30 20.53 19.52
C LYS A 231 9.84 21.88 19.97
N SER A 232 11.08 22.23 19.62
CA SER A 232 11.60 23.58 19.92
C SER A 232 10.82 24.68 19.18
N GLU A 233 10.25 24.35 18.02
CA GLU A 233 9.34 25.23 17.28
C GLU A 233 7.89 25.23 17.82
N GLY A 234 7.63 24.54 18.95
CA GLY A 234 6.34 24.53 19.63
C GLY A 234 5.27 23.64 19.00
N TYR A 235 5.66 22.69 18.14
CA TYR A 235 4.72 21.73 17.58
C TYR A 235 4.43 20.59 18.58
N GLN A 236 3.16 20.21 18.68
CA GLN A 236 2.82 18.85 19.09
C GLN A 236 3.10 17.91 17.93
N VAL A 237 4.06 16.99 18.12
CA VAL A 237 4.46 16.04 17.08
C VAL A 237 3.63 14.76 17.20
N PHE A 238 2.96 14.38 16.12
CA PHE A 238 2.28 13.10 15.94
C PHE A 238 3.09 12.21 15.00
N LEU A 239 3.10 10.90 15.24
CA LEU A 239 3.87 9.95 14.46
C LEU A 239 3.00 8.80 13.93
N ASN A 240 2.96 8.67 12.60
CA ASN A 240 2.43 7.50 11.91
C ASN A 240 3.55 6.49 11.63
N ALA A 241 3.79 5.60 12.58
CA ALA A 241 4.74 4.52 12.47
C ALA A 241 4.27 3.28 13.22
N MET A 242 4.55 2.10 12.65
CA MET A 242 4.24 0.81 13.27
C MET A 242 5.48 0.14 13.85
N ASN A 243 6.68 0.49 13.38
CA ASN A 243 7.93 -0.07 13.84
C ASN A 243 8.24 0.42 15.27
N SER A 244 8.44 -0.52 16.18
CA SER A 244 8.68 -0.24 17.60
C SER A 244 9.98 0.52 17.87
N LYS A 245 10.91 0.59 16.91
CA LYS A 245 12.11 1.43 17.05
C LYS A 245 11.77 2.90 17.30
N TYR A 246 10.63 3.36 16.78
CA TYR A 246 10.18 4.74 16.94
C TYR A 246 9.43 5.00 18.26
N ASP A 247 9.22 3.98 19.09
CA ASP A 247 8.60 4.15 20.41
C ASP A 247 9.50 4.93 21.37
N LEU A 248 10.79 5.05 21.04
CA LEU A 248 11.78 5.85 21.76
C LEU A 248 11.73 7.34 21.41
N LEU A 249 10.99 7.73 20.37
CA LEU A 249 10.82 9.14 20.03
C LEU A 249 9.83 9.78 21.00
N ASP A 250 10.16 10.98 21.48
CA ASP A 250 9.26 11.78 22.30
C ASP A 250 8.17 12.43 21.43
N VAL A 251 7.16 11.63 21.04
CA VAL A 251 6.06 12.02 20.13
C VAL A 251 4.75 11.34 20.54
N THR A 252 3.63 11.85 20.03
CA THR A 252 2.34 11.16 20.15
C THR A 252 2.21 10.10 19.06
N GLN A 253 2.26 8.82 19.46
CA GLN A 253 2.04 7.69 18.55
C GLN A 253 0.58 7.65 18.09
N THR A 254 0.34 7.40 16.80
CA THR A 254 -1.03 7.28 16.26
C THR A 254 -1.55 5.84 16.25
N LYS A 255 -0.91 4.92 16.98
CA LYS A 255 -1.28 3.49 16.99
C LYS A 255 -2.70 3.23 17.51
N GLU A 256 -3.20 4.11 18.37
CA GLU A 256 -4.56 4.07 18.91
C GLU A 256 -5.61 4.71 17.97
N LEU A 257 -5.18 5.40 16.92
CA LEU A 257 -6.09 5.96 15.91
C LEU A 257 -6.39 4.90 14.84
N SER A 258 -7.61 4.94 14.30
CA SER A 258 -7.86 4.28 13.02
C SER A 258 -7.00 4.93 11.92
N TYR A 259 -6.74 4.18 10.85
CA TYR A 259 -6.01 4.70 9.70
C TYR A 259 -6.72 5.92 9.09
N GLN A 260 -8.06 5.89 9.06
CA GLN A 260 -8.86 7.03 8.63
C GLN A 260 -8.67 8.25 9.51
N GLU A 261 -8.73 8.11 10.85
CA GLU A 261 -8.50 9.22 11.78
C GLU A 261 -7.08 9.77 11.71
N ALA A 262 -6.07 8.90 11.54
CA ALA A 262 -4.69 9.32 11.38
C ALA A 262 -4.51 10.14 10.09
N VAL A 263 -5.08 9.70 8.96
CA VAL A 263 -5.08 10.47 7.70
C VAL A 263 -5.81 11.80 7.87
N GLU A 264 -6.96 11.78 8.54
CA GLU A 264 -7.76 12.98 8.75
C GLU A 264 -7.02 14.01 9.63
N LEU A 265 -6.43 13.58 10.75
CA LEU A 265 -5.62 14.43 11.61
C LEU A 265 -4.41 15.01 10.86
N CYS A 266 -3.71 14.18 10.07
CA CYS A 266 -2.61 14.62 9.23
C CYS A 266 -3.06 15.65 8.17
N SER A 267 -4.24 15.47 7.57
CA SER A 267 -4.78 16.40 6.58
C SER A 267 -5.12 17.80 7.16
N GLN A 268 -5.31 17.88 8.47
CA GLN A 268 -5.62 19.10 9.22
C GLN A 268 -4.41 19.64 10.02
N SER A 269 -3.25 18.98 9.92
CA SER A 269 -2.03 19.42 10.61
C SER A 269 -1.44 20.67 9.97
N ASP A 270 -0.62 21.37 10.73
CA ASP A 270 0.06 22.58 10.28
C ASP A 270 1.30 22.25 9.44
N LEU A 271 1.93 21.10 9.71
CA LEU A 271 3.08 20.59 8.98
C LEU A 271 3.01 19.06 8.85
N LEU A 272 3.30 18.55 7.65
CA LEU A 272 3.53 17.14 7.36
C LEU A 272 4.99 16.95 6.91
N LEU A 273 5.73 16.05 7.55
CA LEU A 273 7.08 15.67 7.11
C LEU A 273 7.20 14.14 7.07
N GLY A 274 7.56 13.58 5.92
CA GLY A 274 7.58 12.12 5.80
C GLY A 274 8.15 11.60 4.49
N LEU A 275 8.38 10.28 4.46
CA LEU A 275 8.72 9.59 3.22
C LEU A 275 7.52 9.60 2.26
N ARG A 276 7.78 9.68 0.96
CA ARG A 276 6.74 9.48 -0.05
C ARG A 276 6.07 8.12 0.15
N SER A 277 4.78 8.16 0.51
CA SER A 277 3.97 6.98 0.81
C SER A 277 2.50 7.21 0.43
N GLY A 278 1.72 6.13 0.39
CA GLY A 278 0.27 6.23 0.18
C GLY A 278 -0.45 6.97 1.32
N PHE A 279 0.09 6.96 2.55
CA PHE A 279 -0.45 7.73 3.67
C PHE A 279 -0.32 9.23 3.43
N VAL A 280 0.88 9.70 3.07
CA VAL A 280 1.16 11.11 2.74
C VAL A 280 0.26 11.59 1.60
N GLU A 281 0.13 10.79 0.55
CA GLU A 281 -0.75 11.10 -0.58
C GLU A 281 -2.22 11.23 -0.17
N LEU A 282 -2.73 10.32 0.65
CA LEU A 282 -4.09 10.38 1.17
C LEU A 282 -4.35 11.62 2.03
N ALA A 283 -3.41 11.99 2.90
CA ALA A 283 -3.51 13.19 3.70
C ALA A 283 -3.60 14.46 2.82
N LEU A 284 -2.76 14.52 1.77
CA LEU A 284 -2.73 15.64 0.82
C LEU A 284 -3.90 15.65 -0.16
N PHE A 285 -4.62 14.54 -0.35
CA PHE A 285 -5.91 14.56 -1.05
C PHE A 285 -7.05 15.13 -0.19
N ASN A 286 -6.93 15.00 1.13
CA ASN A 286 -8.00 15.33 2.06
C ASN A 286 -7.87 16.73 2.66
N GLY A 287 -6.66 17.29 2.67
CA GLY A 287 -6.36 18.63 3.15
C GLY A 287 -5.05 19.16 2.58
N ALA A 288 -4.63 20.32 3.06
CA ALA A 288 -3.49 21.05 2.48
C ALA A 288 -2.46 21.50 3.56
N PRO A 289 -1.96 20.59 4.41
CA PRO A 289 -0.86 20.92 5.32
C PRO A 289 0.34 21.44 4.51
N LYS A 290 1.16 22.33 5.11
CA LYS A 290 2.52 22.53 4.59
C LYS A 290 3.22 21.17 4.64
N ALA A 291 3.83 20.73 3.55
CA ALA A 291 4.36 19.38 3.46
C ALA A 291 5.79 19.35 2.93
N ILE A 292 6.63 18.56 3.58
CA ILE A 292 7.98 18.22 3.13
C ILE A 292 8.01 16.71 2.90
N VAL A 293 8.11 16.30 1.65
CA VAL A 293 8.03 14.90 1.24
C VAL A 293 9.38 14.44 0.72
N ILE A 294 9.93 13.46 1.41
CA ILE A 294 11.29 12.97 1.18
C ILE A 294 11.23 11.72 0.29
N TYR A 295 12.03 11.75 -0.77
CA TYR A 295 12.25 10.64 -1.69
C TYR A 295 13.59 9.99 -1.41
N ASN A 296 13.62 8.67 -1.48
CA ASN A 296 14.83 7.87 -1.30
C ASN A 296 14.80 6.70 -2.30
N ASN A 297 15.87 5.91 -2.33
CA ASN A 297 15.93 4.67 -3.10
C ASN A 297 14.84 3.69 -2.66
N PHE A 298 14.37 2.86 -3.59
CA PHE A 298 13.48 1.75 -3.26
C PHE A 298 14.18 0.72 -2.37
N ARG A 299 13.40 0.03 -1.53
CA ARG A 299 13.88 -1.05 -0.67
C ARG A 299 14.44 -2.20 -1.50
N ASP A 300 15.42 -2.91 -0.93
CA ASP A 300 15.99 -4.10 -1.57
C ASP A 300 15.00 -5.27 -1.69
N THR A 301 13.91 -5.22 -0.93
CA THR A 301 12.79 -6.17 -1.01
C THR A 301 11.84 -5.91 -2.18
N CYS A 302 11.92 -4.75 -2.84
CA CYS A 302 11.13 -4.44 -4.02
C CYS A 302 11.67 -5.20 -5.23
N VAL A 303 10.77 -5.62 -6.13
CA VAL A 303 11.14 -6.31 -7.37
C VAL A 303 11.94 -5.37 -8.29
N THR A 304 11.44 -4.15 -8.48
CA THR A 304 12.17 -3.10 -9.18
C THR A 304 12.90 -2.21 -8.19
N LYS A 305 14.18 -1.94 -8.45
CA LYS A 305 15.01 -1.04 -7.64
C LYS A 305 15.12 0.31 -8.32
N LEU A 306 14.23 1.24 -7.94
CA LEU A 306 14.30 2.62 -8.41
C LEU A 306 15.27 3.44 -7.53
N THR A 307 16.05 4.31 -8.17
CA THR A 307 16.83 5.33 -7.45
C THR A 307 15.91 6.40 -6.86
N ALA A 308 16.41 7.21 -5.92
CA ALA A 308 15.67 8.33 -5.33
C ALA A 308 15.11 9.28 -6.41
N LYS A 309 15.93 9.62 -7.41
CA LYS A 309 15.51 10.46 -8.55
C LYS A 309 14.44 9.80 -9.43
N GLN A 310 14.56 8.50 -9.69
CA GLN A 310 13.52 7.76 -10.43
C GLN A 310 12.22 7.67 -9.64
N ALA A 311 12.30 7.44 -8.33
CA ALA A 311 11.15 7.46 -7.43
C ALA A 311 10.46 8.83 -7.44
N LEU A 312 11.23 9.93 -7.36
CA LEU A 312 10.71 11.29 -7.46
C LEU A 312 10.02 11.54 -8.81
N ASN A 313 10.68 11.22 -9.91
CA ASN A 313 10.11 11.42 -11.25
C ASN A 313 8.83 10.59 -11.48
N GLY A 314 8.84 9.35 -11.01
CA GLY A 314 7.74 8.40 -11.21
C GLY A 314 6.55 8.59 -10.27
N PHE A 315 6.75 9.22 -9.11
CA PHE A 315 5.76 9.32 -8.03
C PHE A 315 5.62 10.73 -7.43
N THR A 316 6.10 11.77 -8.11
CA THR A 316 5.94 13.17 -7.68
C THR A 316 4.48 13.52 -7.43
N LEU A 317 4.23 14.11 -6.28
CA LEU A 317 2.92 14.61 -5.86
C LEU A 317 2.47 15.82 -6.70
N LYS A 318 3.40 16.50 -7.39
CA LYS A 318 3.06 17.62 -8.30
C LYS A 318 2.22 17.19 -9.50
N LYS A 319 2.26 15.91 -9.88
CA LYS A 319 1.40 15.32 -10.92
C LYS A 319 0.10 14.72 -10.39
N MET A 320 -0.11 14.77 -9.07
CA MET A 320 -1.31 14.25 -8.43
C MET A 320 -2.37 15.34 -8.27
N PRO A 321 -3.67 14.99 -8.30
CA PRO A 321 -4.75 15.95 -8.06
C PRO A 321 -4.94 16.22 -6.55
N ILE A 322 -3.86 16.56 -5.85
CA ILE A 322 -3.84 16.87 -4.41
C ILE A 322 -4.35 18.28 -4.12
N CYS A 323 -4.73 18.53 -2.87
CA CYS A 323 -5.12 19.85 -2.41
C CYS A 323 -3.88 20.76 -2.30
N ASN A 324 -3.89 21.86 -3.04
CA ASN A 324 -2.88 22.93 -2.99
C ASN A 324 -1.43 22.45 -3.12
N SER A 325 -1.03 22.08 -4.34
CA SER A 325 0.34 21.59 -4.62
C SER A 325 1.46 22.56 -4.28
N SER A 326 1.19 23.87 -4.15
CA SER A 326 2.19 24.86 -3.74
C SER A 326 2.65 24.70 -2.29
N ASN A 327 1.84 24.05 -1.44
CA ASN A 327 2.22 23.75 -0.06
C ASN A 327 3.17 22.54 0.05
N VAL A 328 3.44 21.84 -1.05
CA VAL A 328 4.26 20.62 -1.06
C VAL A 328 5.66 20.90 -1.60
N THR A 329 6.64 20.71 -0.72
CA THR A 329 8.06 20.67 -1.07
C THR A 329 8.49 19.21 -1.17
N GLU A 330 9.06 18.81 -2.30
CA GLU A 330 9.57 17.46 -2.53
C GLU A 330 11.08 17.51 -2.61
N VAL A 331 11.76 16.64 -1.86
CA VAL A 331 13.22 16.62 -1.75
C VAL A 331 13.77 15.21 -1.94
N LEU A 332 14.99 15.10 -2.46
CA LEU A 332 15.75 13.87 -2.42
C LEU A 332 16.50 13.80 -1.08
N PHE A 333 16.48 12.65 -0.43
CA PHE A 333 17.17 12.45 0.85
C PHE A 333 18.67 12.74 0.72
N GLU A 334 19.31 12.39 -0.40
CA GLU A 334 20.75 12.61 -0.63
C GLU A 334 21.17 14.09 -0.62
N ASP A 335 20.24 15.01 -0.92
CA ASP A 335 20.49 16.45 -0.89
C ASP A 335 20.22 17.06 0.51
N TYR A 336 19.61 16.28 1.41
CA TYR A 336 19.14 16.70 2.74
C TYR A 336 19.42 15.61 3.79
N ASP A 337 20.56 14.92 3.67
CA ASP A 337 20.94 13.83 4.56
C ASP A 337 21.31 14.32 5.96
N ASP A 338 21.76 15.58 6.05
CA ASP A 338 21.77 16.39 7.26
C ASP A 338 20.36 16.94 7.56
N PRO A 339 19.68 16.52 8.65
CA PRO A 339 18.36 17.02 9.00
C PRO A 339 18.31 18.55 9.22
N TYR A 340 19.41 19.22 9.58
CA TYR A 340 19.43 20.68 9.77
C TYR A 340 19.12 21.43 8.47
N SER A 341 19.50 20.86 7.33
CA SER A 341 19.17 21.44 6.01
C SER A 341 17.67 21.52 5.76
N LEU A 342 16.87 20.56 6.26
CA LEU A 342 15.41 20.57 6.18
C LEU A 342 14.77 21.66 7.05
N PHE A 343 15.42 22.06 8.15
CA PHE A 343 14.83 23.01 9.11
C PHE A 343 14.61 24.38 8.47
N SER A 344 15.46 24.77 7.52
CA SER A 344 15.29 25.99 6.73
C SER A 344 13.97 25.99 5.93
N LEU A 345 13.57 24.83 5.39
CA LEU A 345 12.32 24.67 4.64
C LEU A 345 11.10 24.78 5.56
N VAL A 346 11.23 24.34 6.82
CA VAL A 346 10.19 24.48 7.83
C VAL A 346 10.07 25.95 8.27
N ALA A 347 11.19 26.61 8.54
CA ALA A 347 11.28 27.95 9.12
C ALA A 347 10.89 29.10 8.18
N ASN A 348 10.97 28.92 6.86
CA ASN A 348 10.44 29.89 5.90
C ASN A 348 8.92 30.03 6.09
N LYS A 349 8.52 31.11 6.77
CA LYS A 349 7.16 31.53 7.07
C LYS A 349 6.56 32.33 5.92
#